data_AF-A0A1J5F5G4-F1
#
_entry.id   AF-A0A1J5F5G4-F1
#
_cell.length_a   1.000
_cell.length_b   1.000
_cell.length_c   1.000
_cell.angle_alpha   90.00
_cell.angle_beta   90.00
_cell.angle_gamma   90.00
#
_symmetry.space_group_name_H-M   'P 1'
#
loop_
_entity.id
_entity.type
_entity.pdbx_description
1 polymer ?
#
loop_
_entity_poly.entity_id
_entity_poly.type
_entity_poly.pdbx_seq_one_letter_code
_entity_poly.pdbx_strand_id
1 'polypeptide(L)'
;MMKKKLILCVCLLLWNCCPIIRSDCCFLVGKDLKVVGVKEYPNTKYYMTYGKYEWNKDSIQELFYNQFSIYIDSVNVYDIKKPFSVKAYISDDVNTKELGPSEIDIIYKTIRGSGIFIKRKFYEPKLHLKIIVIKEGRDDVIFEFDIEQKSYEYRQSKKFARFIQS
;
A
#
# COMPACT_ATOMS: atom_id res chain seq x y z
N MET A 1 -40.04 -53.41 -15.11
CA MET A 1 -40.23 -52.39 -14.05
C MET A 1 -38.94 -51.97 -13.30
N MET A 2 -37.74 -52.41 -13.72
CA MET A 2 -36.45 -52.06 -13.07
C MET A 2 -35.76 -50.79 -13.64
N LYS A 3 -35.97 -50.46 -14.92
CA LYS A 3 -35.28 -49.32 -15.56
C LYS A 3 -35.61 -47.96 -14.93
N LYS A 4 -36.86 -47.77 -14.44
CA LYS A 4 -37.28 -46.53 -13.78
C LYS A 4 -36.65 -46.33 -12.40
N LYS A 5 -36.36 -47.41 -11.66
CA LYS A 5 -35.70 -47.34 -10.34
C LYS A 5 -34.21 -47.01 -10.45
N LEU A 6 -33.55 -47.51 -11.50
CA LEU A 6 -32.13 -47.24 -11.75
C LEU A 6 -31.86 -45.76 -12.07
N ILE A 7 -32.73 -45.14 -12.88
CA ILE A 7 -32.63 -43.71 -13.24
C ILE A 7 -32.77 -42.83 -11.99
N LEU A 8 -33.69 -43.18 -11.07
CA LEU A 8 -33.90 -42.43 -9.84
C LEU A 8 -32.67 -42.49 -8.91
N CYS A 9 -32.03 -43.67 -8.79
CA CYS A 9 -30.80 -43.83 -8.00
C CYS A 9 -29.61 -43.07 -8.60
N VAL A 10 -29.47 -43.06 -9.94
CA VAL A 10 -28.41 -42.30 -10.62
C VAL A 10 -28.63 -40.80 -10.45
N CYS A 11 -29.87 -40.31 -10.53
CA CYS A 11 -30.18 -38.90 -10.25
C CYS A 11 -29.90 -38.51 -8.79
N LEU A 12 -30.22 -39.36 -7.81
CA LEU A 12 -29.93 -39.12 -6.38
C LEU A 12 -28.43 -39.15 -6.07
N LEU A 13 -27.66 -40.02 -6.74
CA LEU A 13 -26.21 -40.06 -6.62
C LEU A 13 -25.55 -38.85 -7.30
N LEU A 14 -26.03 -38.44 -8.48
CA LEU A 14 -25.56 -37.24 -9.16
C LEU A 14 -25.88 -35.94 -8.39
N TRP A 15 -26.99 -35.91 -7.63
CA TRP A 15 -27.30 -34.77 -6.77
C TRP A 15 -26.38 -34.66 -5.55
N ASN A 16 -25.94 -35.79 -4.98
CA ASN A 16 -24.94 -35.84 -3.91
C ASN A 16 -23.49 -35.66 -4.43
N CYS A 17 -23.25 -35.91 -5.71
CA CYS A 17 -21.96 -35.67 -6.38
C CYS A 17 -21.85 -34.26 -6.97
N CYS A 18 -22.87 -33.40 -6.87
CA CYS A 18 -22.68 -31.97 -7.08
C CYS A 18 -21.92 -31.48 -5.85
N PRO A 19 -20.58 -31.36 -5.89
CA PRO A 19 -19.87 -31.02 -4.69
C PRO A 19 -20.33 -29.62 -4.35
N ILE A 20 -20.42 -29.36 -3.05
CA ILE A 20 -20.52 -28.01 -2.52
C ILE A 20 -19.18 -27.32 -2.89
N ILE A 21 -18.93 -27.04 -4.17
CA ILE A 21 -17.80 -26.23 -4.68
C ILE A 21 -18.13 -24.74 -4.46
N ARG A 22 -19.14 -24.41 -3.64
CA ARG A 22 -19.64 -23.05 -3.48
C ARG A 22 -19.00 -22.25 -2.34
N SER A 23 -18.01 -22.75 -1.60
CA SER A 23 -17.64 -22.08 -0.34
C SER A 23 -16.15 -22.04 0.04
N ASP A 24 -15.19 -22.44 -0.80
CA ASP A 24 -13.76 -22.37 -0.41
C ASP A 24 -12.99 -21.20 -1.01
N CYS A 25 -13.68 -20.24 -1.63
CA CYS A 25 -13.05 -19.03 -2.14
C CYS A 25 -13.37 -17.82 -1.23
N CYS A 26 -12.36 -17.00 -0.95
CA CYS A 26 -12.50 -15.64 -0.45
C CYS A 26 -11.97 -14.66 -1.50
N PHE A 27 -12.55 -13.45 -1.52
CA PHE A 27 -11.99 -12.35 -2.28
C PHE A 27 -10.96 -11.65 -1.40
N LEU A 28 -9.76 -11.50 -1.94
CA LEU A 28 -8.71 -10.68 -1.36
C LEU A 28 -8.55 -9.48 -2.28
N VAL A 29 -8.45 -8.29 -1.69
CA VAL A 29 -8.25 -7.05 -2.44
C VAL A 29 -6.86 -6.54 -2.12
N GLY A 30 -5.96 -6.63 -3.09
CA GLY A 30 -4.65 -5.99 -2.98
C GLY A 30 -4.81 -4.52 -3.28
N LYS A 31 -4.23 -3.65 -2.45
CA LYS A 31 -4.01 -2.26 -2.82
C LYS A 31 -2.58 -2.15 -3.31
N ASP A 32 -2.41 -1.90 -4.60
CA ASP A 32 -1.12 -1.54 -5.17
C ASP A 32 -0.98 -0.02 -5.12
N LEU A 33 0.14 0.46 -4.59
CA LEU A 33 0.39 1.87 -4.41
C LEU A 33 1.56 2.26 -5.32
N LYS A 34 1.32 3.23 -6.19
CA LYS A 34 2.28 3.63 -7.22
C LYS A 34 2.45 5.13 -7.22
N VAL A 35 3.71 5.58 -7.25
CA VAL A 35 4.02 6.96 -7.62
C VAL A 35 3.80 7.13 -9.11
N VAL A 36 2.87 8.00 -9.48
CA VAL A 36 2.54 8.33 -10.87
C VAL A 36 3.17 9.63 -11.34
N GLY A 37 3.63 10.48 -10.41
CA GLY A 37 4.30 11.73 -10.71
C GLY A 37 5.33 12.10 -9.65
N VAL A 38 6.45 12.68 -10.09
CA VAL A 38 7.47 13.32 -9.24
C VAL A 38 7.73 14.69 -9.82
N LYS A 39 7.58 15.75 -9.02
CA LYS A 39 7.86 17.12 -9.47
C LYS A 39 9.24 17.57 -9.01
N GLU A 40 9.85 18.47 -9.78
CA GLU A 40 11.16 19.11 -9.58
C GLU A 40 12.39 18.18 -9.58
N TYR A 41 12.31 17.02 -8.94
CA TYR A 41 13.44 16.10 -8.74
C TYR A 41 13.10 14.66 -9.17
N PRO A 42 12.90 14.41 -10.48
CA PRO A 42 12.44 13.11 -10.98
C PRO A 42 13.41 11.94 -10.72
N ASN A 43 14.69 12.23 -10.48
CA ASN A 43 15.71 11.23 -10.19
C ASN A 43 15.78 10.84 -8.70
N THR A 44 14.88 11.37 -7.87
CA THR A 44 14.85 11.06 -6.44
C THR A 44 14.49 9.59 -6.22
N LYS A 45 15.34 8.89 -5.44
CA LYS A 45 15.09 7.49 -5.10
C LYS A 45 14.08 7.41 -3.96
N TYR A 46 12.92 6.82 -4.24
CA TYR A 46 11.88 6.55 -3.26
C TYR A 46 11.53 5.06 -3.21
N TYR A 47 11.02 4.62 -2.06
CA TYR A 47 10.57 3.27 -1.80
C TYR A 47 9.28 3.28 -0.99
N MET A 48 8.44 2.29 -1.22
CA MET A 48 7.25 2.06 -0.43
C MET A 48 7.36 0.71 0.25
N THR A 49 7.02 0.65 1.53
CA THR A 49 7.04 -0.59 2.31
C THR A 49 5.60 -1.04 2.55
N TYR A 50 5.33 -2.30 2.22
CA TYR A 50 4.06 -2.95 2.52
C TYR A 50 3.88 -3.08 4.03
N GLY A 51 2.68 -2.78 4.50
CA GLY A 51 2.24 -3.05 5.86
C GLY A 51 1.69 -4.47 6.02
N LYS A 52 0.78 -4.62 6.98
CA LYS A 52 0.08 -5.89 7.25
C LYS A 52 -1.26 -5.93 6.49
N TYR A 53 -1.75 -7.14 6.24
CA TYR A 53 -3.11 -7.36 5.77
C TYR A 53 -4.11 -7.05 6.88
N GLU A 54 -5.19 -6.34 6.55
CA GLU A 54 -6.27 -5.98 7.48
C GLU A 54 -7.63 -6.31 6.88
N TRP A 55 -8.60 -6.68 7.72
CA TRP A 55 -9.96 -6.95 7.27
C TRP A 55 -10.78 -5.66 7.24
N ASN A 56 -11.49 -5.43 6.14
CA ASN A 56 -12.48 -4.36 6.05
C ASN A 56 -13.86 -4.83 6.57
N LYS A 57 -14.84 -3.92 6.60
CA LYS A 57 -16.20 -4.18 7.10
C LYS A 57 -16.96 -5.24 6.28
N ASP A 58 -16.58 -5.44 5.03
CA ASP A 58 -17.22 -6.38 4.10
C ASP A 58 -16.55 -7.77 4.14
N SER A 59 -15.72 -8.04 5.16
CA SER A 59 -14.94 -9.28 5.28
C SER A 59 -14.05 -9.54 4.07
N ILE A 60 -13.50 -8.46 3.48
CA ILE A 60 -12.47 -8.50 2.45
C ILE A 60 -11.14 -8.14 3.12
N GLN A 61 -10.11 -8.91 2.81
CA GLN A 61 -8.77 -8.64 3.32
C GLN A 61 -8.06 -7.66 2.37
N GLU A 62 -7.50 -6.59 2.94
CA GLU A 62 -6.82 -5.52 2.24
C GLU A 62 -5.38 -5.38 2.72
N LEU A 63 -4.41 -5.34 1.79
CA LEU A 63 -3.03 -4.99 2.09
C LEU A 63 -2.85 -3.49 1.93
N PHE A 64 -2.31 -2.82 2.94
CA PHE A 64 -2.02 -1.39 2.86
C PHE A 64 -0.54 -1.11 2.99
N TYR A 65 -0.07 -0.06 2.34
CA TYR A 65 1.28 0.47 2.58
C TYR A 65 1.27 1.31 3.84
N ASN A 66 2.30 1.15 4.67
CA ASN A 66 2.41 1.81 5.97
C ASN A 66 3.61 2.78 6.06
N GLN A 67 4.46 2.80 5.04
CA GLN A 67 5.62 3.67 5.02
C GLN A 67 5.99 4.08 3.60
N PHE A 68 6.20 5.39 3.41
CA PHE A 68 6.83 5.96 2.23
C PHE A 68 8.23 6.46 2.61
N SER A 69 9.25 6.05 1.88
CA SER A 69 10.65 6.29 2.21
C SER A 69 11.33 7.03 1.07
N ILE A 70 11.91 8.18 1.36
CA ILE A 70 12.75 8.93 0.42
C ILE A 70 14.19 8.82 0.86
N TYR A 71 15.06 8.43 -0.07
CA TYR A 71 16.50 8.50 0.13
C TYR A 71 17.03 9.71 -0.59
N ILE A 72 17.49 10.65 0.21
CA ILE A 72 18.19 11.84 -0.25
C ILE A 72 19.66 11.47 -0.28
N ASP A 73 20.21 11.34 -1.48
CA ASP A 73 21.65 11.28 -1.64
C ASP A 73 22.23 12.64 -1.23
N SER A 74 22.55 12.74 0.06
CA SER A 74 22.88 13.98 0.75
C SER A 74 24.28 14.49 0.39
N VAL A 75 24.95 13.91 -0.61
CA VAL A 75 26.36 14.23 -0.88
C VAL A 75 26.56 15.23 -2.01
N ASN A 76 25.69 15.37 -3.03
CA ASN A 76 25.95 16.37 -4.09
C ASN A 76 24.75 16.95 -4.87
N VAL A 77 23.57 16.32 -4.90
CA VAL A 77 22.54 16.70 -5.90
C VAL A 77 21.63 17.84 -5.42
N TYR A 78 21.27 17.88 -4.14
CA TYR A 78 20.24 18.79 -3.60
C TYR A 78 20.77 19.80 -2.56
N ASP A 79 22.09 19.81 -2.32
CA ASP A 79 22.79 20.65 -1.33
C ASP A 79 22.14 20.64 0.08
N ILE A 80 21.58 19.49 0.46
CA ILE A 80 20.98 19.24 1.76
C ILE A 80 22.10 18.86 2.74
N LYS A 81 22.58 19.85 3.49
CA LYS A 81 23.54 19.68 4.58
C LYS A 81 22.79 19.51 5.90
N LYS A 82 23.35 18.69 6.79
CA LYS A 82 22.81 18.48 8.14
C LYS A 82 23.33 19.55 9.10
N PRO A 83 22.56 19.88 10.15
CA PRO A 83 21.20 19.42 10.45
C PRO A 83 20.13 20.11 9.58
N PHE A 84 18.98 19.46 9.41
CA PHE A 84 17.81 20.03 8.72
C PHE A 84 16.53 19.55 9.40
N SER A 85 15.42 20.26 9.18
CA SER A 85 14.09 19.82 9.62
C SER A 85 13.18 19.50 8.44
N VAL A 86 12.09 18.76 8.69
CA VAL A 86 11.19 18.30 7.64
C VAL A 86 9.76 18.61 8.04
N LYS A 87 8.99 19.17 7.09
CA LYS A 87 7.54 19.19 7.14
C LYS A 87 6.99 18.33 6.01
N ALA A 88 5.89 17.65 6.25
CA ALA A 88 5.23 16.86 5.23
C ALA A 88 3.72 17.11 5.24
N TYR A 89 3.15 17.16 4.04
CA TYR A 89 1.74 17.39 3.82
C TYR A 89 1.21 16.29 2.92
N ILE A 90 0.03 15.77 3.27
CA ILE A 90 -0.74 14.90 2.39
C ILE A 90 -2.01 15.66 2.02
N SER A 91 -2.28 15.75 0.73
CA SER A 91 -3.52 16.31 0.22
C SER A 91 -4.24 15.30 -0.67
N ASP A 92 -5.54 15.14 -0.45
CA ASP A 92 -6.45 14.54 -1.43
C ASP A 92 -7.20 15.66 -2.18
N ASP A 93 -8.23 15.32 -2.96
CA ASP A 93 -9.00 16.30 -3.74
C ASP A 93 -9.77 17.32 -2.86
N VAL A 94 -9.91 17.07 -1.55
CA VAL A 94 -10.80 17.82 -0.66
C VAL A 94 -10.04 18.44 0.52
N ASN A 95 -9.04 17.74 1.07
CA ASN A 95 -8.40 18.06 2.32
C ASN A 95 -6.88 18.05 2.17
N THR A 96 -6.22 18.99 2.86
CA THR A 96 -4.77 18.96 3.08
C THR A 96 -4.49 18.80 4.57
N LYS A 97 -3.65 17.84 4.92
CA LYS A 97 -3.25 17.53 6.30
C LYS A 97 -1.73 17.64 6.42
N GLU A 98 -1.26 18.46 7.36
CA GLU A 98 0.14 18.41 7.82
C GLU A 98 0.36 17.15 8.68
N LEU A 99 1.43 16.42 8.40
CA LEU A 99 1.79 15.23 9.16
C LEU A 99 2.47 15.62 10.46
N GLY A 100 2.10 14.92 11.54
CA GLY A 100 2.68 15.15 12.85
C GLY A 100 4.13 14.66 12.93
N PRO A 101 4.92 15.12 13.93
CA PRO A 101 6.29 14.66 14.13
C PRO A 101 6.42 13.15 14.32
N SER A 102 5.41 12.47 14.89
CA SER A 102 5.41 11.01 15.04
C SER A 102 5.21 10.25 13.74
N GLU A 103 4.76 10.92 12.68
CA GLU A 103 4.56 10.35 11.34
C GLU A 103 5.81 10.55 10.45
N ILE A 104 6.84 11.27 10.92
CA ILE A 104 8.03 11.63 10.14
C ILE A 104 9.31 11.26 10.89
N ASP A 105 10.10 10.36 10.32
CA ASP A 105 11.43 10.03 10.83
C ASP A 105 12.53 10.50 9.86
N ILE A 106 13.59 11.08 10.42
CA ILE A 106 14.78 11.49 9.70
C ILE A 106 15.95 10.61 10.16
N ILE A 107 16.49 9.80 9.26
CA ILE A 107 17.69 9.01 9.52
C ILE A 107 18.85 9.63 8.75
N TYR A 108 19.77 10.24 9.49
CA TYR A 108 20.91 10.92 8.88
C TYR A 108 21.94 9.94 8.27
N LYS A 109 22.03 8.70 8.74
CA LYS A 109 23.01 7.73 8.22
C LYS A 109 22.31 6.46 7.72
N THR A 110 22.13 6.36 6.42
CA THR A 110 21.67 5.15 5.72
C THR A 110 22.76 4.69 4.73
N ILE A 111 22.60 3.50 4.14
CA ILE A 111 23.49 2.99 3.08
C ILE A 111 23.54 3.94 1.86
N ARG A 112 22.52 4.80 1.69
CA ARG A 112 22.33 5.66 0.51
C ARG A 112 22.36 7.16 0.82
N GLY A 113 22.87 7.56 1.99
CA GLY A 113 22.85 8.96 2.44
C GLY A 113 21.84 9.20 3.56
N SER A 114 21.11 10.32 3.52
CA SER A 114 20.08 10.66 4.50
C SER A 114 18.71 10.15 4.03
N GLY A 115 17.90 9.59 4.93
CA GLY A 115 16.56 9.10 4.62
C GLY A 115 15.47 9.87 5.36
N ILE A 116 14.39 10.19 4.66
CA ILE A 116 13.14 10.69 5.24
C ILE A 116 12.10 9.59 5.12
N PHE A 117 11.45 9.23 6.23
CA PHE A 117 10.49 8.16 6.30
C PHE A 117 9.15 8.70 6.79
N ILE A 118 8.14 8.64 5.94
CA ILE A 118 6.76 8.96 6.27
C ILE A 118 6.07 7.68 6.73
N LYS A 119 5.79 7.57 8.02
CA LYS A 119 5.16 6.42 8.68
C LYS A 119 3.67 6.66 8.83
N ARG A 120 2.91 6.22 7.83
CA ARG A 120 1.45 6.32 7.82
C ARG A 120 0.87 5.22 6.94
N LYS A 121 -0.32 4.78 7.31
CA LYS A 121 -1.15 3.94 6.45
C LYS A 121 -1.86 4.79 5.38
N PHE A 122 -1.66 4.42 4.12
CA PHE A 122 -2.26 5.10 2.97
C PHE A 122 -3.57 4.41 2.61
N TYR A 123 -4.67 5.16 2.59
CA TYR A 123 -6.02 4.63 2.33
C TYR A 123 -6.63 5.24 1.07
N GLU A 124 -6.16 6.44 0.72
CA GLU A 124 -6.73 7.31 -0.29
C GLU A 124 -6.46 6.74 -1.70
N PRO A 125 -7.47 6.72 -2.59
CA PRO A 125 -7.29 6.27 -3.97
C PRO A 125 -6.27 7.10 -4.75
N LYS A 126 -6.23 8.40 -4.47
CA LYS A 126 -5.26 9.35 -5.01
C LYS A 126 -4.87 10.32 -3.92
N LEU A 127 -3.58 10.61 -3.80
CA LEU A 127 -3.06 11.58 -2.86
C LEU A 127 -1.80 12.23 -3.41
N HIS A 128 -1.59 13.48 -3.01
CA HIS A 128 -0.39 14.25 -3.26
C HIS A 128 0.40 14.36 -1.96
N LEU A 129 1.65 13.91 -1.98
CA LEU A 129 2.58 13.97 -0.86
C LEU A 129 3.63 15.06 -1.14
N LYS A 130 3.62 16.11 -0.32
CA LYS A 130 4.60 17.19 -0.35
C LYS A 130 5.51 17.10 0.86
N ILE A 131 6.81 17.06 0.66
CA ILE A 131 7.83 17.01 1.70
C ILE A 131 8.75 18.22 1.52
N ILE A 132 8.84 19.03 2.56
CA ILE A 132 9.64 20.25 2.59
C ILE A 132 10.81 20.01 3.55
N VAL A 133 12.02 20.04 3.01
CA VAL A 133 13.27 19.98 3.76
C VAL A 133 13.74 21.39 4.03
N ILE A 134 13.65 21.80 5.29
CA ILE A 134 13.99 23.13 5.77
C ILE A 134 15.47 23.13 6.18
N LYS A 135 16.26 23.96 5.51
CA LYS A 135 17.71 24.09 5.70
C LYS A 135 18.02 25.38 6.44
N GLU A 136 19.04 25.35 7.30
CA GLU A 136 19.51 26.56 7.95
C GLU A 136 20.24 27.48 6.95
N GLY A 137 19.77 28.71 6.80
CA GLY A 137 20.41 29.75 5.97
C GLY A 137 20.37 29.51 4.45
N ARG A 138 19.46 28.66 3.95
CA ARG A 138 19.31 28.33 2.52
C ARG A 138 17.85 28.09 2.16
N ASP A 139 17.50 28.24 0.88
CA ASP A 139 16.13 27.98 0.38
C ASP A 139 15.71 26.53 0.59
N ASP A 140 14.48 26.32 1.06
CA ASP A 140 13.91 24.99 1.30
C ASP A 140 13.96 24.09 0.05
N VAL A 141 14.10 22.78 0.25
CA VAL A 141 14.00 21.80 -0.84
C VAL A 141 12.66 21.10 -0.76
N ILE A 142 11.89 21.16 -1.83
CA ILE A 142 10.53 20.61 -1.89
C ILE A 142 10.53 19.37 -2.77
N PHE A 143 10.02 18.26 -2.24
CA PHE A 143 9.73 17.05 -2.99
C PHE A 143 8.22 16.86 -3.06
N GLU A 144 7.69 16.66 -4.26
CA GLU A 144 6.26 16.46 -4.47
C GLU A 144 6.03 15.18 -5.27
N PHE A 145 5.16 14.32 -4.74
CA PHE A 145 4.82 13.00 -5.30
C PHE A 145 3.31 12.87 -5.47
N ASP A 146 2.89 12.46 -6.65
CA ASP A 146 1.52 12.03 -6.89
C ASP A 146 1.47 10.51 -6.73
N ILE A 147 0.65 10.05 -5.80
CA ILE A 147 0.53 8.64 -5.41
C ILE A 147 -0.90 8.17 -5.73
N GLU A 148 -1.00 7.10 -6.51
CA GLU A 148 -2.26 6.43 -6.78
C GLU A 148 -2.29 5.05 -6.13
N GLN A 149 -3.45 4.70 -5.59
CA GLN A 149 -3.75 3.39 -5.08
C GLN A 149 -4.78 2.70 -5.98
N LYS A 150 -4.40 1.54 -6.54
CA LYS A 150 -5.30 0.71 -7.34
C LYS A 150 -5.68 -0.55 -6.58
N SER A 151 -6.95 -0.89 -6.64
CA SER A 151 -7.47 -2.15 -6.12
C SER A 151 -7.41 -3.23 -7.18
N TYR A 152 -6.86 -4.38 -6.81
CA TYR A 152 -6.95 -5.59 -7.61
C TYR A 152 -7.63 -6.68 -6.80
N GLU A 153 -8.71 -7.21 -7.34
CA GLU A 153 -9.42 -8.36 -6.77
C GLU A 153 -8.76 -9.65 -7.23
N TYR A 154 -8.45 -10.52 -6.27
CA TYR A 154 -8.02 -11.87 -6.56
C TYR A 154 -8.83 -12.87 -5.75
N ARG A 155 -9.23 -13.94 -6.43
CA ARG A 155 -9.97 -15.05 -5.83
C ARG A 155 -8.96 -16.04 -5.28
N GLN A 156 -9.00 -16.26 -3.97
CA GLN A 156 -8.05 -17.11 -3.27
C GLN A 156 -8.77 -18.19 -2.47
N SER A 157 -8.09 -19.32 -2.24
CA SER A 157 -8.63 -20.38 -1.39
C SER A 157 -8.64 -19.92 0.07
N LYS A 158 -9.74 -20.16 0.80
CA LYS A 158 -9.84 -19.87 2.24
C LYS A 158 -8.71 -20.50 3.07
N LYS A 159 -8.17 -21.65 2.63
CA LYS A 159 -7.02 -22.31 3.29
C LYS A 159 -5.72 -21.53 3.11
N PHE A 160 -5.49 -20.97 1.91
CA PHE A 160 -4.30 -20.16 1.63
C PHE A 160 -4.38 -18.79 2.30
N ALA A 161 -5.57 -18.18 2.34
CA ALA A 161 -5.78 -16.93 3.09
C ALA A 161 -5.44 -17.07 4.58
N ARG A 162 -5.81 -18.21 5.21
CA ARG A 162 -5.42 -18.52 6.60
C ARG A 162 -3.91 -18.76 6.77
N PHE A 163 -3.22 -19.29 5.76
CA PHE A 163 -1.77 -19.46 5.79
C PHE A 163 -1.01 -18.13 5.72
N ILE A 164 -1.48 -17.15 4.93
CA ILE A 164 -0.88 -15.80 4.91
C ILE A 164 -1.05 -15.08 6.28
N GLN A 165 -1.99 -15.53 7.12
CA GLN A 165 -2.28 -14.93 8.42
C GLN A 165 -1.40 -15.45 9.57
N SER A 166 -0.70 -16.58 9.41
CA SER A 166 0.17 -17.20 10.42
C SER A 166 1.62 -16.79 10.25
#